data_AF-A0A2V6LBK8-F1
#
_entry.id   AF-A0A2V6LBK8-F1
#
_cell.length_a   1.000
_cell.length_b   1.000
_cell.length_c   1.000
_cell.angle_alpha   90.00
_cell.angle_beta   90.00
_cell.angle_gamma   90.00
#
_symmetry.space_group_name_H-M   'P 1'
#
loop_
_entity.id
_entity.type
_entity.pdbx_description
1 polymer ?
#
loop_
_entity_poly.entity_id
_entity_poly.type
_entity_poly.pdbx_seq_one_letter_code
_entity_poly.pdbx_strand_id
1 'polypeptide(L)'
;RVTYNAALMVHAGLVKGAFARGGDGDSLGVAMDRMTWSGHDFLDAARDETLWKKAKQTVMKPAASFTFEIVREWLKNEIRARFGG
;
A
#
# COMPACT_ATOMS: atom_id res chain seq x y z
N ARG A 1 -10.25 10.69 -1.97
CA ARG A 1 -10.95 10.86 -0.66
C ARG A 1 -10.23 10.00 0.38
N VAL A 2 -10.02 10.49 1.61
CA VAL A 2 -9.29 9.75 2.67
C VAL A 2 -9.99 8.43 3.03
N THR A 3 -11.32 8.44 3.12
CA THR A 3 -12.14 7.24 3.40
C THR A 3 -12.03 6.16 2.33
N TYR A 4 -12.06 6.55 1.06
CA TYR A 4 -11.85 5.62 -0.07
C TYR A 4 -10.47 4.94 0.00
N ASN A 5 -9.41 5.72 0.22
CA ASN A 5 -8.06 5.16 0.35
C ASN A 5 -7.95 4.26 1.59
N ALA A 6 -8.57 4.63 2.71
CA ALA A 6 -8.62 3.79 3.90
C ALA A 6 -9.34 2.46 3.65
N ALA A 7 -10.43 2.46 2.89
CA ALA A 7 -11.13 1.23 2.49
C ALA A 7 -10.23 0.34 1.60
N LEU A 8 -9.47 0.93 0.67
CA LEU A 8 -8.49 0.20 -0.13
C LEU A 8 -7.37 -0.41 0.72
N MET A 9 -6.87 0.31 1.73
CA MET A 9 -5.87 -0.21 2.65
C MET A 9 -6.40 -1.36 3.52
N VAL A 10 -7.67 -1.31 3.92
CA VAL A 10 -8.34 -2.43 4.60
C VAL A 10 -8.50 -3.63 3.67
N HIS A 11 -8.94 -3.41 2.42
CA HIS A 11 -9.04 -4.46 1.40
C HIS A 11 -7.69 -5.11 1.08
N ALA A 12 -6.61 -4.32 1.02
CA ALA A 12 -5.25 -4.81 0.76
C ALA A 12 -4.61 -5.48 1.98
N GLY A 13 -5.29 -5.51 3.13
CA GLY A 13 -4.77 -6.12 4.36
C GLY A 13 -3.62 -5.33 5.01
N LEU A 14 -3.43 -4.06 4.64
CA LEU A 14 -2.42 -3.17 5.25
C LEU A 14 -2.91 -2.58 6.57
N VAL A 15 -4.23 -2.43 6.71
CA VAL A 15 -4.88 -1.97 7.93
C VAL A 15 -5.98 -2.96 8.28
N LYS A 16 -6.10 -3.29 9.57
CA LYS A 16 -7.22 -4.05 10.08
C LYS A 16 -8.34 -3.07 10.45
N GLY A 17 -9.54 -3.33 9.98
CA GLY A 17 -10.68 -2.44 10.21
C GLY A 17 -11.93 -2.93 9.50
N ALA A 18 -13.00 -2.17 9.63
CA ALA A 18 -14.25 -2.37 8.90
C ALA A 18 -14.56 -1.12 8.08
N PHE A 19 -15.12 -1.31 6.88
CA PHE A 19 -15.64 -0.22 6.07
C PHE A 19 -17.09 -0.49 5.74
N ALA A 20 -17.91 0.55 5.76
CA ALA A 20 -19.28 0.50 5.25
C ALA A 20 -19.27 0.97 3.79
N ARG A 21 -19.91 0.19 2.90
CA ARG A 21 -20.22 0.62 1.54
C ARG A 21 -21.66 1.14 1.51
N GLY A 22 -21.86 2.33 0.96
CA GLY A 22 -23.18 2.82 0.60
C GLY A 22 -23.67 2.15 -0.67
N GLY A 23 -24.98 2.27 -0.96
CA GLY A 23 -25.62 1.68 -2.14
C GLY A 23 -24.99 2.08 -3.46
N ASP A 24 -24.32 3.24 -3.51
CA ASP A 24 -23.71 3.81 -4.72
C ASP A 24 -22.23 3.40 -4.90
N GLY A 25 -21.71 2.47 -4.08
CA GLY A 25 -20.32 2.04 -4.11
C GLY A 25 -19.34 2.99 -3.40
N ASP A 26 -19.82 4.15 -2.95
CA ASP A 26 -19.05 5.09 -2.13
C ASP A 26 -18.86 4.56 -0.70
N SER A 27 -17.67 4.72 -0.15
CA SER A 27 -17.37 4.29 1.22
C SER A 27 -17.94 5.32 2.20
N LEU A 28 -18.99 4.92 2.93
CA LEU A 28 -19.71 5.78 3.89
C LEU A 28 -18.89 6.07 5.15
N GLY A 29 -17.90 5.23 5.45
CA GLY A 29 -16.99 5.40 6.58
C GLY A 29 -16.05 4.21 6.71
N VAL A 30 -14.88 4.46 7.30
CA VAL A 30 -13.89 3.43 7.61
C VAL A 30 -13.52 3.55 9.08
N ALA A 31 -13.71 2.47 9.83
CA ALA A 31 -13.19 2.30 11.18
C ALA A 31 -11.89 1.51 11.10
N MET A 32 -10.76 2.16 11.34
CA MET A 32 -9.44 1.52 11.41
C MET A 32 -9.14 1.14 12.85
N ASP A 33 -8.88 -0.14 13.11
CA ASP A 33 -8.47 -0.67 14.43
C ASP A 33 -6.97 -0.48 14.62
N ARG A 34 -6.18 -1.02 13.69
CA ARG A 34 -4.70 -0.99 13.75
C ARG A 34 -4.06 -1.29 12.40
N MET A 35 -2.78 -0.95 12.28
CA MET A 35 -1.96 -1.39 11.15
C MET A 35 -1.62 -2.89 11.28
N THR A 36 -1.54 -3.60 10.16
CA THR A 36 -1.02 -4.98 10.14
C THR A 36 0.50 -4.98 10.06
N TRP A 37 1.14 -6.12 10.32
CA TRP A 37 2.59 -6.26 10.13
C TRP A 37 3.01 -5.89 8.69
N SER A 38 2.28 -6.36 7.68
CA SER A 38 2.54 -5.96 6.29
C SER A 38 2.30 -4.48 6.01
N GLY A 39 1.39 -3.84 6.75
CA GLY A 39 1.19 -2.40 6.70
C GLY A 39 2.38 -1.63 7.25
N HIS A 40 2.96 -2.10 8.35
CA HIS A 40 4.18 -1.53 8.94
C HIS A 40 5.35 -1.64 7.97
N ASP A 41 5.61 -2.83 7.42
CA ASP A 41 6.69 -3.05 6.46
C ASP A 41 6.55 -2.15 5.21
N PHE A 42 5.32 -2.04 4.70
CA PHE A 42 5.04 -1.17 3.56
C PHE A 42 5.27 0.31 3.89
N LEU A 43 4.81 0.76 5.06
CA LEU A 43 4.98 2.15 5.49
C LEU A 43 6.45 2.50 5.69
N ASP A 44 7.23 1.63 6.30
CA ASP A 44 8.66 1.83 6.52
C ASP A 44 9.42 1.89 5.18
N ALA A 45 9.10 1.00 4.24
CA ALA A 45 9.69 1.02 2.91
C ALA A 45 9.28 2.24 2.08
N ALA A 46 8.03 2.72 2.23
CA ALA A 46 7.54 3.91 1.56
C ALA A 46 8.14 5.22 2.12
N ARG A 47 8.61 5.21 3.37
CA ARG A 47 9.29 6.34 4.03
C ARG A 47 10.78 6.42 3.72
N ASP A 48 11.42 5.31 3.35
CA ASP A 48 12.81 5.31 2.91
C ASP A 48 12.93 5.99 1.54
N GLU A 49 13.51 7.18 1.50
CA GLU A 49 13.66 7.96 0.27
C GLU A 49 14.48 7.25 -0.81
N THR A 50 15.43 6.41 -0.42
CA THR A 50 16.28 5.66 -1.37
C THR A 50 15.46 4.58 -2.05
N LEU A 51 14.71 3.81 -1.27
CA LEU A 51 13.78 2.79 -1.78
C LEU A 51 12.67 3.42 -2.62
N TRP A 52 12.09 4.53 -2.15
CA TRP A 52 11.04 5.24 -2.87
C TRP A 52 11.53 5.82 -4.19
N LYS A 53 12.75 6.38 -4.23
CA LYS A 53 13.36 6.88 -5.47
C LYS A 53 13.64 5.74 -6.45
N LYS A 54 14.13 4.59 -5.95
CA LYS A 54 14.34 3.39 -6.77
C LYS A 54 13.02 2.89 -7.35
N ALA A 55 11.97 2.75 -6.53
CA ALA A 55 10.63 2.36 -6.97
C ALA A 55 10.09 3.28 -8.08
N LYS A 56 10.26 4.60 -7.95
CA LYS A 56 9.85 5.55 -8.99
C LYS A 56 10.59 5.35 -10.30
N GLN A 57 11.88 5.03 -10.25
CA GLN A 57 12.70 4.86 -11.44
C GLN A 57 12.49 3.51 -12.12
N THR A 58 12.28 2.44 -11.35
CA THR A 58 12.19 1.07 -11.86
C THR A 58 10.76 0.65 -12.19
N VAL A 59 9.78 1.07 -11.39
CA VAL A 59 8.38 0.68 -11.53
C VAL A 59 7.56 1.80 -12.15
N MET A 60 7.75 3.05 -11.70
CA MET A 60 6.85 4.15 -12.07
C MET A 60 7.24 4.92 -13.34
N LYS A 61 8.47 4.78 -13.83
CA LYS A 61 8.92 5.43 -15.09
C LYS A 61 8.68 4.57 -16.34
N PRO A 62 8.90 3.23 -16.33
CA PRO A 62 8.81 2.44 -17.56
C PRO A 62 7.39 2.05 -17.99
N ALA A 63 6.39 2.09 -17.10
CA ALA A 63 5.06 1.55 -17.40
C ALA A 63 3.99 2.65 -17.43
N ALA A 64 3.24 2.79 -18.53
CA ALA A 64 2.14 3.75 -18.61
C ALA A 64 0.91 3.39 -17.75
N SER A 65 0.95 2.26 -17.03
CA SER A 65 -0.12 1.82 -16.12
C SER A 65 0.47 0.87 -15.07
N PHE A 66 0.69 1.36 -13.85
CA PHE A 66 1.05 0.53 -12.70
C PHE A 66 -0.07 0.57 -11.66
N THR A 67 -0.45 -0.61 -11.18
CA THR A 67 -1.43 -0.76 -10.09
C THR A 67 -0.71 -0.74 -8.74
N PHE A 68 -1.44 -0.38 -7.69
CA PHE A 68 -0.94 -0.38 -6.31
C PHE A 68 -0.29 -1.73 -5.90
N GLU A 69 -0.87 -2.84 -6.36
CA GLU A 69 -0.35 -4.19 -6.08
C GLU A 69 1.06 -4.41 -6.63
N ILE A 70 1.37 -3.90 -7.83
CA ILE A 70 2.71 -4.05 -8.43
C ILE A 70 3.76 -3.32 -7.58
N VAL A 71 3.45 -2.10 -7.13
CA VAL A 71 4.35 -1.33 -6.26
C VAL A 71 4.55 -2.03 -4.92
N ARG A 72 3.48 -2.57 -4.35
CA ARG A 72 3.52 -3.30 -3.07
C ARG A 72 4.40 -4.55 -3.17
N GLU A 73 4.21 -5.39 -4.18
CA GLU A 73 5.01 -6.61 -4.35
C GLU A 73 6.48 -6.30 -4.67
N TRP A 74 6.74 -5.24 -5.46
CA TRP A 74 8.11 -4.81 -5.73
C TRP A 74 8.84 -4.37 -4.45
N LEU A 75 8.20 -3.55 -3.60
CA LEU A 75 8.78 -3.12 -2.32
C LEU A 75 9.07 -4.31 -1.40
N LYS A 76 8.17 -5.28 -1.30
CA LYS A 76 8.39 -6.51 -0.51
C LYS A 76 9.60 -7.29 -0.98
N ASN A 77 9.80 -7.41 -2.30
CA ASN A 77 10.96 -8.10 -2.86
C ASN A 77 12.27 -7.35 -2.60
N GLU A 78 12.26 -6.03 -2.69
CA GLU A 78 13.45 -5.20 -2.45
C GLU A 78 13.88 -5.23 -0.97
N ILE A 79 12.93 -5.20 -0.03
CA ILE A 79 13.22 -5.38 1.41
C ILE A 79 13.87 -6.74 1.65
N ARG A 80 13.33 -7.82 1.06
CA ARG A 80 13.91 -9.16 1.17
C ARG A 80 15.32 -9.23 0.60
N ALA A 81 15.57 -8.59 -0.55
CA ALA A 81 16.91 -8.56 -1.14
C ALA A 81 17.92 -7.80 -0.27
N ARG A 82 17.47 -6.80 0.51
CA ARG A 82 18.31 -6.00 1.41
C ARG A 82 18.68 -6.73 2.71
N PHE A 83 17.82 -7.62 3.20
CA PHE A 83 18.02 -8.34 4.48
C PHE A 83 18.24 -9.86 4.33
N GLY A 84 18.09 -10.41 3.12
CA GLY A 84 18.23 -11.83 2.78
C GLY A 84 19.41 -12.14 1.86
N GLY A 85 20.42 -11.27 1.84
CA GLY A 85 21.76 -11.55 1.34
C GLY A 85 22.72 -11.85 2.48
#